data_AF-A0A962I4F3-F1
#
_entry.id   AF-A0A962I4F3-F1
#
_cell.length_a   1.000
_cell.length_b   1.000
_cell.length_c   1.000
_cell.angle_alpha   90.00
_cell.angle_beta   90.00
_cell.angle_gamma   90.00
#
_symmetry.space_group_name_H-M   'P 1'
#
loop_
_entity.id
_entity.type
_entity.pdbx_description
1 polymer ?
#
loop_
_entity_poly.entity_id
_entity_poly.type
_entity_poly.pdbx_seq_one_letter_code
_entity_poly.pdbx_strand_id
1 'polypeptide(L)'
;MIVILHGWSDRSASFKRLAALISTLGLPGPVAPIMLGDYVSMDDDVHFDDIADAMQRAWLDGGLPTAPRSVDLVVHSTGALVARYWMTRHFTPDTNPIRRLLMLAPANFGSHLAHKGTSFLGRVVKGFKSKRLFHTGANILAGLELASPFSWELAMLDRFDAQRRWYGPGRVLATVLVGTAGYSGISAAANADGSDGTVLVSTAQLNPAMLELDFVTDPQKPRPLLSTSNGETAFCRLPKDNHSTAAAKDGGPRNPLARELIKAALSVTDAGFTDHCTNLALQNAQFRRDEVGKESTQGYQNTVVWVSDQYEADVRDYFLEAFAKLPNANREDRRLTGLIQTDVLTSVHTNHDNPAVRSLKFNCDRLQDLLVLANRSLYIAITASPEIADTRTAGYSTVSYNDIGSIQITPSELGRIFEPDRTLLVRLKLRREQTKGLVQFNKPT
;
A
#
# COMPACT_ATOMS: atom_id res chain seq x y z
N MET A 1 6.71 27.53 5.65
CA MET A 1 5.31 27.48 5.17
C MET A 1 4.81 26.05 5.33
N ILE A 2 3.52 25.86 5.64
CA ILE A 2 2.88 24.54 5.66
C ILE A 2 1.76 24.52 4.63
N VAL A 3 1.67 23.45 3.85
CA VAL A 3 0.54 23.21 2.94
C VAL A 3 -0.21 21.97 3.41
N ILE A 4 -1.54 21.99 3.39
CA ILE A 4 -2.39 20.85 3.75
C ILE A 4 -3.24 20.43 2.56
N LEU A 5 -3.17 19.16 2.15
CA LEU A 5 -3.99 18.57 1.10
C LEU A 5 -4.97 17.53 1.67
N HIS A 6 -6.20 17.60 1.19
CA HIS A 6 -7.28 16.71 1.61
C HIS A 6 -7.27 15.35 0.89
N GLY A 7 -8.11 14.41 1.33
CA GLY A 7 -8.35 13.12 0.68
C GLY A 7 -9.48 13.17 -0.36
N TRP A 8 -9.75 12.03 -1.00
CA TRP A 8 -10.88 11.87 -1.92
C TRP A 8 -12.21 12.24 -1.27
N SER A 9 -13.10 12.87 -2.05
CA SER A 9 -14.43 13.31 -1.62
C SER A 9 -14.46 14.37 -0.50
N ASP A 10 -13.32 14.96 -0.16
CA ASP A 10 -13.22 16.03 0.85
C ASP A 10 -12.88 17.38 0.21
N ARG A 11 -12.71 18.40 1.04
CA ARG A 11 -12.30 19.78 0.68
C ARG A 11 -11.48 20.40 1.82
N SER A 12 -10.68 21.40 1.49
CA SER A 12 -9.84 22.20 2.38
C SER A 12 -10.56 22.63 3.67
N ALA A 13 -11.84 22.97 3.59
CA ALA A 13 -12.65 23.40 4.73
C ALA A 13 -12.68 22.38 5.90
N SER A 14 -12.59 21.08 5.62
CA SER A 14 -12.56 20.02 6.63
C SER A 14 -11.27 20.01 7.45
N PHE A 15 -10.20 20.64 6.94
CA PHE A 15 -8.86 20.66 7.54
C PHE A 15 -8.58 21.92 8.37
N LYS A 16 -9.56 22.82 8.53
CA LYS A 16 -9.43 24.01 9.40
C LYS A 16 -9.06 23.66 10.84
N ARG A 17 -9.61 22.56 11.37
CA ARG A 17 -9.28 22.07 12.74
C ARG A 17 -7.86 21.54 12.83
N LEU A 18 -7.39 20.83 11.80
CA LEU A 18 -6.00 20.37 11.74
C LEU A 18 -5.04 21.57 11.67
N ALA A 19 -5.34 22.57 10.84
CA ALA A 19 -4.56 23.80 10.76
C ALA A 19 -4.51 24.55 12.10
N ALA A 20 -5.65 24.66 12.79
CA ALA A 20 -5.71 25.24 14.13
C ALA A 20 -4.88 24.44 15.14
N LEU A 21 -4.97 23.10 15.11
CA LEU A 21 -4.15 22.22 15.95
C LEU A 21 -2.67 22.49 15.70
N ILE A 22 -2.23 22.45 14.44
CA ILE A 22 -0.83 22.66 14.03
C ILE A 22 -0.31 24.03 14.49
N SER A 23 -1.14 25.08 14.35
CA SER A 23 -0.78 26.44 14.77
C SER A 23 -0.48 26.55 16.27
N THR A 24 -1.00 25.64 17.09
CA THR A 24 -0.77 25.63 18.54
C THR A 24 0.39 24.74 18.99
N LEU A 25 1.08 24.03 18.08
CA LEU A 25 2.10 23.05 18.45
C LEU A 25 3.42 23.69 18.92
N GLY A 26 3.62 24.98 18.66
CA GLY A 26 4.90 25.66 18.92
C GLY A 26 6.01 25.02 18.10
N LEU A 27 5.85 25.01 16.78
CA LEU A 27 6.85 24.48 15.85
C LEU A 27 8.10 25.37 15.82
N PRO A 28 9.30 24.82 15.52
CA PRO A 28 10.53 25.61 15.45
C PRO A 28 10.48 26.67 14.34
N GLY A 29 10.97 27.87 14.65
CA GLY A 29 11.07 28.99 13.70
C GLY A 29 9.86 29.94 13.71
N PRO A 30 9.78 30.87 12.74
CA PRO A 30 8.66 31.79 12.63
C PRO A 30 7.36 31.04 12.33
N VAL A 31 6.22 31.60 12.77
CA VAL A 31 4.88 31.04 12.48
C VAL A 31 4.74 30.90 10.96
N ALA A 32 4.75 29.65 10.49
CA ALA A 32 4.63 29.36 9.08
C ALA A 32 3.19 29.68 8.62
N PRO A 33 3.01 30.41 7.50
CA PRO A 33 1.69 30.49 6.89
C PRO A 33 1.21 29.06 6.55
N ILE A 34 -0.04 28.75 6.88
CA ILE A 34 -0.69 27.48 6.59
C ILE A 34 -1.65 27.68 5.43
N MET A 35 -1.38 27.03 4.31
CA MET A 35 -2.23 27.02 3.12
C MET A 35 -3.04 25.73 3.08
N LEU A 36 -4.33 25.84 2.77
CA LEU A 36 -5.19 24.67 2.55
C LEU A 36 -5.43 24.54 1.06
N GLY A 37 -4.94 23.46 0.46
CA GLY A 37 -5.13 23.17 -0.95
C GLY A 37 -6.45 22.43 -1.19
N ASP A 38 -7.06 22.71 -2.34
CA ASP A 38 -8.23 22.01 -2.86
C ASP A 38 -7.89 21.38 -4.21
N TYR A 39 -8.40 20.18 -4.47
CA TYR A 39 -8.38 19.56 -5.79
C TYR A 39 -9.68 18.79 -6.06
N VAL A 40 -10.01 18.64 -7.34
CA VAL A 40 -11.20 17.91 -7.76
C VAL A 40 -10.88 16.41 -7.71
N SER A 41 -11.63 15.66 -6.91
CA SER A 41 -11.41 14.22 -6.71
C SER A 41 -12.62 13.34 -7.04
N MET A 42 -13.78 13.94 -7.30
CA MET A 42 -15.03 13.22 -7.54
C MET A 42 -15.57 13.40 -8.95
N ASP A 43 -14.83 14.08 -9.81
CA ASP A 43 -15.16 14.15 -11.24
C ASP A 43 -14.56 12.89 -11.89
N ASP A 44 -15.40 12.14 -12.60
CA ASP A 44 -14.98 10.84 -13.15
C ASP A 44 -13.93 10.99 -14.24
N ASP A 45 -13.89 12.11 -14.96
CA ASP A 45 -12.95 12.33 -16.07
C ASP A 45 -11.58 12.86 -15.62
N VAL A 46 -11.45 13.23 -14.33
CA VAL A 46 -10.19 13.74 -13.77
C VAL A 46 -9.24 12.60 -13.40
N HIS A 47 -8.02 12.67 -13.91
CA HIS A 47 -6.94 11.72 -13.64
C HIS A 47 -5.87 12.30 -12.70
N PHE A 48 -4.98 11.45 -12.20
CA PHE A 48 -3.83 11.91 -11.40
C PHE A 48 -2.88 12.83 -12.18
N ASP A 49 -2.77 12.66 -13.50
CA ASP A 49 -2.02 13.57 -14.39
C ASP A 49 -2.58 14.98 -14.36
N ASP A 50 -3.90 15.12 -14.53
CA ASP A 50 -4.58 16.41 -14.49
C ASP A 50 -4.38 17.11 -13.15
N ILE A 51 -4.51 16.35 -12.05
CA ILE A 51 -4.32 16.87 -10.69
C ILE A 51 -2.88 17.32 -10.48
N ALA A 52 -1.88 16.54 -10.91
CA ALA A 52 -0.47 16.91 -10.74
C ALA A 52 -0.13 18.19 -11.52
N ASP A 53 -0.52 18.27 -12.79
CA ASP A 53 -0.27 19.45 -13.62
C ASP A 53 -1.05 20.68 -13.12
N ALA A 54 -2.28 20.49 -12.63
CA ALA A 54 -3.07 21.55 -12.00
C ALA A 54 -2.48 22.00 -10.66
N MET A 55 -1.99 21.07 -9.83
CA MET A 55 -1.31 21.38 -8.58
C MET A 55 -0.06 22.20 -8.84
N GLN A 56 0.75 21.84 -9.85
CA GLN A 56 1.92 22.61 -10.22
C GLN A 56 1.57 24.03 -10.65
N ARG A 57 0.56 24.22 -11.51
CA ARG A 57 0.10 25.55 -11.91
C ARG A 57 -0.40 26.37 -10.72
N ALA A 58 -1.28 25.80 -9.90
CA ALA A 58 -1.82 26.47 -8.72
C ALA A 58 -0.74 26.83 -7.69
N TRP A 59 0.30 26.00 -7.55
CA TRP A 59 1.44 26.27 -6.68
C TRP A 59 2.23 27.51 -7.15
N LEU A 60 2.49 27.60 -8.45
CA LEU A 60 3.19 28.73 -9.06
C LEU A 60 2.35 30.01 -9.05
N ASP A 61 1.07 29.92 -9.45
CA ASP A 61 0.15 31.06 -9.48
C ASP A 61 -0.10 31.63 -8.08
N GLY A 62 -0.13 30.77 -7.07
CA GLY A 62 -0.22 31.15 -5.66
C GLY A 62 1.07 31.74 -5.07
N GLY A 63 2.17 31.74 -5.82
CA GLY A 63 3.48 32.20 -5.36
C GLY A 63 4.06 31.34 -4.24
N LEU A 64 3.71 30.05 -4.16
CA LEU A 64 4.24 29.16 -3.15
C LEU A 64 5.73 28.88 -3.41
N PRO A 65 6.56 28.71 -2.37
CA PRO A 65 8.00 28.48 -2.55
C PRO A 65 8.28 27.23 -3.38
N THR A 66 9.21 27.36 -4.33
CA THR A 66 9.73 26.25 -5.16
C THR A 66 11.20 25.94 -4.87
N ALA A 67 11.85 26.73 -4.00
CA ALA A 67 13.21 26.45 -3.57
C ALA A 67 13.28 25.07 -2.91
N PRO A 68 14.36 24.28 -3.14
CA PRO A 68 14.46 22.95 -2.59
C PRO A 68 14.27 22.94 -1.07
N ARG A 69 13.44 22.02 -0.58
CA ARG A 69 13.24 21.77 0.85
C ARG A 69 12.84 23.02 1.65
N SER A 70 11.93 23.83 1.09
CA SER A 70 11.42 25.09 1.67
C SER A 70 9.99 25.01 2.23
N VAL A 71 9.26 23.92 1.98
CA VAL A 71 7.86 23.73 2.41
C VAL A 71 7.68 22.44 3.20
N ASP A 72 6.88 22.50 4.26
CA ASP A 72 6.39 21.30 4.95
C ASP A 72 4.97 20.98 4.42
N LEU A 73 4.74 19.73 3.99
CA LEU A 73 3.48 19.30 3.40
C LEU A 73 2.78 18.31 4.33
N VAL A 74 1.50 18.54 4.59
CA VAL A 74 0.62 17.64 5.33
C VAL A 74 -0.44 17.10 4.38
N VAL A 75 -0.61 15.79 4.34
CA VAL A 75 -1.56 15.14 3.44
C VAL A 75 -2.43 14.16 4.19
N HIS A 76 -3.67 13.99 3.75
CA HIS A 76 -4.59 12.98 4.27
C HIS A 76 -5.04 12.03 3.17
N SER A 77 -5.11 10.74 3.48
CA SER A 77 -5.71 9.73 2.59
C SER A 77 -5.12 9.79 1.16
N THR A 78 -5.96 9.95 0.14
CA THR A 78 -5.57 10.13 -1.27
C THR A 78 -4.60 11.27 -1.53
N GLY A 79 -4.58 12.31 -0.69
CA GLY A 79 -3.65 13.43 -0.81
C GLY A 79 -2.19 12.99 -0.81
N ALA A 80 -1.87 11.82 -0.22
CA ALA A 80 -0.54 11.24 -0.29
C ALA A 80 -0.14 10.79 -1.69
N LEU A 81 -1.05 10.13 -2.42
CA LEU A 81 -0.81 9.75 -3.82
C LEU A 81 -0.65 10.99 -4.72
N VAL A 82 -1.52 11.99 -4.53
CA VAL A 82 -1.44 13.28 -5.24
C VAL A 82 -0.08 13.95 -5.01
N ALA A 83 0.34 14.09 -3.75
CA ALA A 83 1.61 14.74 -3.41
C ALA A 83 2.82 13.98 -3.96
N ARG A 84 2.87 12.65 -3.77
CA ARG A 84 3.96 11.81 -4.28
C ARG A 84 4.06 11.86 -5.80
N TYR A 85 2.92 11.80 -6.49
CA TYR A 85 2.89 11.85 -7.95
C TYR A 85 3.29 13.23 -8.49
N TRP A 86 2.78 14.31 -7.90
CA TRP A 86 3.21 15.68 -8.23
C TRP A 86 4.71 15.88 -8.04
N MET A 87 5.27 15.42 -6.92
CA MET A 87 6.71 15.50 -6.64
C MET A 87 7.55 14.77 -7.70
N THR A 88 7.18 13.53 -8.02
CA THR A 88 7.92 12.69 -8.99
C THR A 88 7.77 13.14 -10.43
N ARG A 89 6.65 13.79 -10.77
CA ARG A 89 6.37 14.32 -12.10
C ARG A 89 7.09 15.65 -12.38
N HIS A 90 7.11 16.57 -11.42
CA HIS A 90 7.57 17.95 -11.66
C HIS A 90 8.95 18.28 -11.09
N PHE A 91 9.51 17.41 -10.24
CA PHE A 91 10.77 17.67 -9.58
C PHE A 91 11.72 16.47 -9.68
N THR A 92 12.93 16.69 -9.19
CA THR A 92 13.90 15.65 -8.89
C THR A 92 14.11 15.62 -7.37
N PRO A 93 14.75 14.58 -6.80
CA PRO A 93 15.04 14.56 -5.38
C PRO A 93 15.81 15.78 -4.85
N ASP A 94 16.66 16.39 -5.68
CA ASP A 94 17.47 17.56 -5.32
C ASP A 94 16.73 18.89 -5.50
N THR A 95 15.75 18.96 -6.40
CA THR A 95 14.99 20.19 -6.69
C THR A 95 13.65 20.28 -5.96
N ASN A 96 13.21 19.18 -5.32
CA ASN A 96 11.91 19.10 -4.70
C ASN A 96 11.72 20.12 -3.56
N PRO A 97 10.64 20.92 -3.57
CA PRO A 97 10.42 21.96 -2.55
C PRO A 97 10.02 21.40 -1.19
N ILE A 98 9.59 20.14 -1.12
CA ILE A 98 9.11 19.55 0.14
C ILE A 98 10.29 19.16 1.03
N ARG A 99 10.31 19.69 2.26
CA ARG A 99 11.27 19.36 3.31
C ARG A 99 10.76 18.23 4.18
N ARG A 100 9.56 18.40 4.75
CA ARG A 100 8.88 17.40 5.58
C ARG A 100 7.55 17.03 4.96
N LEU A 101 7.22 15.75 5.02
CA LEU A 101 5.96 15.22 4.51
C LEU A 101 5.27 14.43 5.62
N LEU A 102 4.28 15.03 6.24
CA LEU A 102 3.42 14.36 7.23
C LEU A 102 2.21 13.77 6.52
N MET A 103 2.10 12.45 6.53
CA MET A 103 0.97 11.73 5.98
C MET A 103 0.07 11.24 7.12
N LEU A 104 -1.18 11.69 7.14
CA LEU A 104 -2.20 11.26 8.09
C LEU A 104 -3.12 10.26 7.38
N ALA A 105 -3.14 9.02 7.86
CA ALA A 105 -3.91 7.92 7.30
C ALA A 105 -3.84 7.84 5.75
N PRO A 106 -2.64 7.82 5.14
CA PRO A 106 -2.49 7.82 3.69
C PRO A 106 -2.96 6.50 3.07
N ALA A 107 -3.42 6.56 1.82
CA ALA A 107 -3.72 5.38 1.00
C ALA A 107 -2.55 5.05 0.05
N ASN A 108 -1.34 4.90 0.59
CA ASN A 108 -0.10 4.78 -0.23
C ASN A 108 -0.11 3.57 -1.16
N PHE A 109 -0.78 2.49 -0.78
CA PHE A 109 -0.98 1.26 -1.55
C PHE A 109 -2.46 0.87 -1.64
N GLY A 110 -3.33 1.89 -1.69
CA GLY A 110 -4.76 1.75 -1.88
C GLY A 110 -5.59 1.64 -0.61
N SER A 111 -6.88 1.38 -0.79
CA SER A 111 -7.92 1.31 0.23
C SER A 111 -8.88 0.17 -0.09
N HIS A 112 -9.27 -0.60 0.93
CA HIS A 112 -10.27 -1.66 0.80
C HIS A 112 -11.70 -1.12 0.58
N LEU A 113 -11.91 0.20 0.61
CA LEU A 113 -13.19 0.82 0.29
C LEU A 113 -13.32 1.26 -1.17
N ALA A 114 -12.21 1.49 -1.88
CA ALA A 114 -12.24 2.11 -3.21
C ALA A 114 -13.02 1.27 -4.25
N HIS A 115 -13.10 -0.04 -4.07
CA HIS A 115 -13.85 -0.95 -4.95
C HIS A 115 -15.30 -1.20 -4.50
N LYS A 116 -15.78 -0.56 -3.41
CA LYS A 116 -17.17 -0.74 -2.95
C LYS A 116 -18.10 0.12 -3.82
N GLY A 117 -19.27 -0.44 -4.16
CA GLY A 117 -20.24 0.22 -5.04
C GLY A 117 -20.64 1.63 -4.58
N THR A 118 -21.06 2.46 -5.54
CA THR A 118 -21.36 3.89 -5.34
C THR A 118 -22.40 4.14 -4.23
N SER A 119 -23.38 3.24 -4.08
CA SER A 119 -24.40 3.30 -3.02
C SER A 119 -23.81 3.07 -1.62
N PHE A 120 -22.84 2.15 -1.50
CA PHE A 120 -22.12 1.88 -0.27
C PHE A 120 -21.25 3.07 0.13
N LEU A 121 -20.43 3.56 -0.81
CA LEU A 121 -19.60 4.75 -0.59
C LEU A 121 -20.45 5.97 -0.23
N GLY A 122 -21.54 6.21 -0.95
CA GLY A 122 -22.47 7.31 -0.66
C GLY A 122 -23.05 7.21 0.76
N ARG A 123 -23.44 6.02 1.20
CA ARG A 123 -24.02 5.83 2.54
C ARG A 123 -23.00 5.91 3.67
N VAL A 124 -21.82 5.31 3.49
CA VAL A 124 -20.81 5.19 4.56
C VAL A 124 -19.91 6.42 4.64
N VAL A 125 -19.58 7.05 3.51
CA VAL A 125 -18.67 8.20 3.44
C VAL A 125 -19.42 9.54 3.52
N LYS A 126 -20.61 9.66 2.90
CA LYS A 126 -21.34 10.95 2.80
C LYS A 126 -22.66 11.01 3.59
N GLY A 127 -23.18 9.88 4.06
CA GLY A 127 -24.53 9.80 4.63
C GLY A 127 -25.65 10.13 3.62
N PHE A 128 -26.90 10.22 4.08
CA PHE A 128 -28.10 10.41 3.24
C PHE A 128 -28.20 11.76 2.48
N LYS A 129 -27.16 12.60 2.50
CA LYS A 129 -27.22 13.98 1.96
C LYS A 129 -26.69 14.15 0.54
N SER A 130 -26.39 13.07 -0.18
CA SER A 130 -25.92 13.18 -1.57
C SER A 130 -27.07 13.51 -2.53
N LYS A 131 -27.21 14.81 -2.86
CA LYS A 131 -28.12 15.33 -3.89
C LYS A 131 -27.46 15.49 -5.27
N ARG A 132 -26.26 14.94 -5.53
CA ARG A 132 -25.55 15.13 -6.80
C ARG A 132 -25.63 13.90 -7.70
N LEU A 133 -25.83 14.15 -9.00
CA LEU A 133 -25.73 13.17 -10.08
C LEU A 133 -24.34 12.50 -10.07
N PHE A 134 -24.37 11.18 -9.88
CA PHE A 134 -23.50 10.07 -10.31
C PHE A 134 -21.97 10.15 -10.42
N HIS A 135 -21.29 11.29 -10.30
CA HIS A 135 -19.82 11.30 -10.36
C HIS A 135 -19.19 10.89 -9.02
N THR A 136 -18.28 9.92 -9.09
CA THR A 136 -17.58 9.35 -7.94
C THR A 136 -16.08 9.59 -7.98
N GLY A 137 -15.54 10.10 -9.09
CA GLY A 137 -14.11 10.17 -9.31
C GLY A 137 -13.55 8.80 -9.67
N ALA A 138 -14.18 8.11 -10.63
CA ALA A 138 -13.84 6.75 -11.03
C ALA A 138 -12.33 6.54 -11.25
N ASN A 139 -11.66 7.43 -11.97
CA ASN A 139 -10.22 7.34 -12.22
C ASN A 139 -9.36 7.52 -10.95
N ILE A 140 -9.77 8.39 -10.02
CA ILE A 140 -9.09 8.54 -8.73
C ILE A 140 -9.33 7.32 -7.84
N LEU A 141 -10.54 6.75 -7.86
CA LEU A 141 -10.87 5.53 -7.14
C LEU A 141 -10.10 4.32 -7.69
N ALA A 142 -9.90 4.21 -9.01
CA ALA A 142 -9.07 3.17 -9.62
C ALA A 142 -7.61 3.24 -9.14
N GLY A 143 -7.06 4.46 -8.97
CA GLY A 143 -5.74 4.66 -8.36
C GLY A 143 -5.68 4.33 -6.85
N LEU A 144 -6.82 4.42 -6.15
CA LEU A 144 -6.97 4.07 -4.73
C LEU A 144 -7.33 2.60 -4.51
N GLU A 145 -7.63 1.85 -5.56
CA GLU A 145 -7.95 0.45 -5.43
C GLU A 145 -6.76 -0.32 -4.85
N LEU A 146 -7.04 -1.33 -4.01
CA LEU A 146 -5.99 -2.29 -3.65
C LEU A 146 -5.43 -2.93 -4.93
N ALA A 147 -4.13 -3.18 -4.94
CA ALA A 147 -3.42 -3.67 -6.12
C ALA A 147 -3.53 -2.76 -7.35
N SER A 148 -3.71 -1.44 -7.15
CA SER A 148 -3.73 -0.48 -8.25
C SER A 148 -2.35 -0.39 -8.95
N PRO A 149 -2.29 -0.59 -10.28
CA PRO A 149 -1.07 -0.37 -11.06
C PRO A 149 -0.46 1.02 -10.87
N PHE A 150 -1.30 2.05 -10.70
CA PHE A 150 -0.84 3.42 -10.45
C PHE A 150 0.01 3.52 -9.16
N SER A 151 -0.49 2.96 -8.05
CA SER A 151 0.24 2.98 -6.77
C SER A 151 1.54 2.16 -6.82
N TRP A 152 1.54 1.09 -7.62
CA TRP A 152 2.71 0.25 -7.87
C TRP A 152 3.78 1.00 -8.65
N GLU A 153 3.42 1.60 -9.78
CA GLU A 153 4.32 2.38 -10.64
C GLU A 153 4.88 3.60 -9.89
N LEU A 154 4.04 4.27 -9.11
CA LEU A 154 4.49 5.36 -8.25
C LEU A 154 5.55 4.91 -7.24
N ALA A 155 5.36 3.73 -6.62
CA ALA A 155 6.38 3.14 -5.76
C ALA A 155 7.67 2.77 -6.51
N MET A 156 7.58 2.39 -7.79
CA MET A 156 8.79 2.16 -8.61
C MET A 156 9.57 3.46 -8.80
N LEU A 157 8.88 4.60 -8.94
CA LEU A 157 9.50 5.91 -9.11
C LEU A 157 10.10 6.48 -7.82
N ASP A 158 9.42 6.34 -6.67
CA ASP A 158 9.83 7.03 -5.44
C ASP A 158 10.40 6.15 -4.34
N ARG A 159 10.22 4.82 -4.40
CA ARG A 159 10.73 3.85 -3.42
C ARG A 159 11.76 2.88 -3.99
N PHE A 160 11.70 2.52 -5.27
CA PHE A 160 12.57 1.47 -5.86
C PHE A 160 13.48 1.97 -7.00
N ASP A 161 13.53 3.29 -7.26
CA ASP A 161 14.50 3.86 -8.18
C ASP A 161 15.92 3.80 -7.58
N ALA A 162 16.79 2.93 -8.10
CA ALA A 162 18.14 2.76 -7.60
C ALA A 162 19.03 4.02 -7.74
N GLN A 163 18.68 4.94 -8.64
CA GLN A 163 19.44 6.16 -8.92
C GLN A 163 18.91 7.37 -8.16
N ARG A 164 17.61 7.38 -7.79
CA ARG A 164 16.94 8.53 -7.20
C ARG A 164 16.37 8.21 -5.81
N ARG A 165 17.09 8.67 -4.78
CA ARG A 165 16.61 8.59 -3.39
C ARG A 165 15.76 9.82 -3.04
N TRP A 166 14.45 9.63 -2.87
CA TRP A 166 13.48 10.69 -2.58
C TRP A 166 13.33 11.04 -1.10
N TYR A 167 13.66 10.11 -0.21
CA TYR A 167 13.38 10.23 1.22
C TYR A 167 14.62 10.05 2.11
N GLY A 168 14.55 10.57 3.34
CA GLY A 168 15.63 10.53 4.33
C GLY A 168 16.42 11.83 4.46
N PRO A 169 17.49 11.87 5.28
CA PRO A 169 18.28 13.06 5.55
C PRO A 169 18.82 13.72 4.28
N GLY A 170 18.67 15.04 4.14
CA GLY A 170 19.03 15.77 2.92
C GLY A 170 18.00 15.65 1.78
N ARG A 171 16.92 14.90 2.00
CA ARG A 171 15.79 14.69 1.08
C ARG A 171 14.47 14.99 1.81
N VAL A 172 13.36 14.38 1.39
CA VAL A 172 12.07 14.54 2.06
C VAL A 172 12.05 13.73 3.36
N LEU A 173 11.79 14.40 4.47
CA LEU A 173 11.63 13.79 5.79
C LEU A 173 10.16 13.36 5.95
N ALA A 174 9.84 12.15 5.49
CA ALA A 174 8.47 11.63 5.49
C ALA A 174 8.12 10.93 6.81
N THR A 175 6.97 11.27 7.39
CA THR A 175 6.38 10.57 8.55
C THR A 175 4.94 10.17 8.25
N VAL A 176 4.61 8.91 8.44
CA VAL A 176 3.26 8.36 8.30
C VAL A 176 2.67 8.09 9.68
N LEU A 177 1.47 8.61 9.94
CA LEU A 177 0.67 8.29 11.12
C LEU A 177 -0.68 7.73 10.66
N VAL A 178 -1.09 6.56 11.15
CA VAL A 178 -2.34 5.90 10.72
C VAL A 178 -3.12 5.38 11.92
N GLY A 179 -4.46 5.51 11.90
CA GLY A 179 -5.31 4.96 12.94
C GLY A 179 -5.32 3.42 12.97
N THR A 180 -5.85 2.84 14.03
CA THR A 180 -6.09 1.39 14.14
C THR A 180 -7.51 1.05 14.56
N ALA A 181 -8.33 2.05 14.89
CA ALA A 181 -9.74 1.85 15.21
C ALA A 181 -10.61 2.02 13.96
N GLY A 182 -11.60 1.16 13.80
CA GLY A 182 -12.65 1.36 12.81
C GLY A 182 -13.67 2.43 13.22
N TYR A 183 -14.58 2.75 12.31
CA TYR A 183 -15.74 3.59 12.60
C TYR A 183 -16.75 2.85 13.50
N SER A 184 -17.66 3.61 14.11
CA SER A 184 -18.81 3.10 14.86
C SER A 184 -20.13 3.39 14.13
N GLY A 185 -21.24 2.81 14.62
CA GLY A 185 -22.57 3.00 14.02
C GLY A 185 -22.67 2.43 12.60
N ILE A 186 -23.42 3.10 11.72
CA ILE A 186 -23.62 2.65 10.33
C ILE A 186 -22.30 2.59 9.55
N SER A 187 -21.39 3.53 9.80
CA SER A 187 -20.09 3.58 9.12
C SER A 187 -19.17 2.42 9.49
N ALA A 188 -19.46 1.67 10.56
CA ALA A 188 -18.73 0.45 10.90
C ALA A 188 -18.81 -0.63 9.80
N ALA A 189 -19.80 -0.56 8.90
CA ALA A 189 -19.90 -1.45 7.74
C ALA A 189 -18.71 -1.34 6.77
N ALA A 190 -17.93 -0.26 6.82
CA ALA A 190 -16.69 -0.08 6.05
C ALA A 190 -15.45 -0.69 6.71
N ASN A 191 -15.54 -1.11 7.97
CA ASN A 191 -14.37 -1.58 8.70
C ASN A 191 -13.89 -2.91 8.10
N ALA A 192 -12.58 -3.05 8.02
CA ALA A 192 -11.89 -4.31 7.80
C ALA A 192 -10.87 -4.52 8.91
N ASP A 193 -10.56 -5.78 9.24
CA ASP A 193 -9.52 -6.04 10.24
C ASP A 193 -8.16 -5.55 9.75
N GLY A 194 -7.40 -4.94 10.67
CA GLY A 194 -6.13 -4.30 10.36
C GLY A 194 -6.26 -2.95 9.64
N SER A 195 -7.41 -2.28 9.78
CA SER A 195 -7.67 -0.97 9.15
C SER A 195 -8.02 0.12 10.15
N ASP A 196 -7.89 1.37 9.72
CA ASP A 196 -8.42 2.54 10.44
C ASP A 196 -9.90 2.83 10.12
N GLY A 197 -10.59 1.85 9.54
CA GLY A 197 -11.94 1.98 9.00
C GLY A 197 -12.00 2.34 7.51
N THR A 198 -10.90 2.76 6.87
CA THR A 198 -10.87 3.09 5.43
C THR A 198 -9.64 2.59 4.70
N VAL A 199 -8.45 2.71 5.29
CA VAL A 199 -7.21 2.17 4.74
C VAL A 199 -6.69 1.05 5.64
N LEU A 200 -6.12 0.01 5.05
CA LEU A 200 -5.37 -0.98 5.83
C LEU A 200 -4.13 -0.29 6.40
N VAL A 201 -3.77 -0.58 7.65
CA VAL A 201 -2.55 -0.07 8.27
C VAL A 201 -1.33 -0.41 7.41
N SER A 202 -1.32 -1.62 6.82
CA SER A 202 -0.29 -2.09 5.89
C SER A 202 -0.21 -1.34 4.57
N THR A 203 -1.32 -0.76 4.10
CA THR A 203 -1.37 0.04 2.87
C THR A 203 -0.99 1.50 3.10
N ALA A 204 -0.99 1.96 4.36
CA ALA A 204 -0.59 3.31 4.71
C ALA A 204 0.93 3.46 4.83
N GLN A 205 1.63 2.44 5.36
CA GLN A 205 3.07 2.49 5.54
C GLN A 205 3.82 2.68 4.20
N LEU A 206 4.75 3.64 4.15
CA LEU A 206 5.54 3.99 2.96
C LEU A 206 6.89 3.24 2.88
N ASN A 207 7.09 2.20 3.69
CA ASN A 207 8.29 1.35 3.65
C ASN A 207 7.96 -0.03 3.02
N PRO A 208 7.65 -0.12 1.71
CA PRO A 208 7.41 -1.40 1.09
C PRO A 208 8.72 -2.20 0.94
N ALA A 209 8.56 -3.51 0.74
CA ALA A 209 9.60 -4.39 0.22
C ALA A 209 9.18 -4.92 -1.16
N MET A 210 10.14 -5.39 -1.95
CA MET A 210 9.92 -6.03 -3.24
C MET A 210 10.47 -7.45 -3.20
N LEU A 211 9.67 -8.43 -3.60
CA LEU A 211 10.09 -9.81 -3.81
C LEU A 211 9.94 -10.16 -5.29
N GLU A 212 11.04 -10.47 -5.95
CA GLU A 212 11.00 -10.96 -7.33
C GLU A 212 11.10 -12.49 -7.33
N LEU A 213 10.19 -13.13 -8.05
CA LEU A 213 10.08 -14.57 -8.22
C LEU A 213 10.14 -14.90 -9.71
N ASP A 214 11.27 -15.45 -10.15
CA ASP A 214 11.49 -15.87 -11.53
C ASP A 214 11.25 -17.39 -11.69
N PHE A 215 10.10 -17.76 -12.28
CA PHE A 215 9.80 -19.12 -12.71
C PHE A 215 10.15 -19.38 -14.18
N VAL A 216 10.75 -18.42 -14.89
CA VAL A 216 11.15 -18.58 -16.30
C VAL A 216 12.38 -19.49 -16.40
N THR A 217 13.39 -19.22 -15.57
CA THR A 217 14.68 -19.90 -15.63
C THR A 217 14.62 -21.35 -15.15
N ASP A 218 14.01 -21.58 -13.98
CA ASP A 218 13.78 -22.91 -13.40
C ASP A 218 12.40 -22.90 -12.70
N PRO A 219 11.33 -23.33 -13.39
CA PRO A 219 9.97 -23.34 -12.85
C PRO A 219 9.80 -24.18 -11.57
N GLN A 220 10.70 -25.12 -11.29
CA GLN A 220 10.65 -25.96 -10.09
C GLN A 220 11.43 -25.34 -8.91
N LYS A 221 12.35 -24.40 -9.19
CA LYS A 221 13.20 -23.75 -8.18
C LYS A 221 13.36 -22.26 -8.50
N PRO A 222 12.28 -21.47 -8.39
CA PRO A 222 12.37 -20.04 -8.62
C PRO A 222 13.36 -19.42 -7.62
N ARG A 223 14.10 -18.41 -8.06
CA ARG A 223 15.09 -17.71 -7.22
C ARG A 223 14.45 -16.46 -6.61
N PRO A 224 14.15 -16.45 -5.30
CA PRO A 224 13.60 -15.27 -4.66
C PRO A 224 14.67 -14.19 -4.49
N LEU A 225 14.37 -12.97 -4.94
CA LEU A 225 15.17 -11.79 -4.67
C LEU A 225 14.35 -10.81 -3.85
N LEU A 226 14.68 -10.66 -2.57
CA LEU A 226 14.05 -9.70 -1.67
C LEU A 226 14.88 -8.41 -1.59
N SER A 227 14.26 -7.29 -1.91
CA SER A 227 14.84 -5.94 -1.85
C SER A 227 14.00 -5.02 -0.96
N THR A 228 14.65 -4.17 -0.18
CA THR A 228 13.98 -3.13 0.62
C THR A 228 13.84 -1.84 -0.18
N SER A 229 12.82 -1.04 0.11
CA SER A 229 12.71 0.30 -0.47
C SER A 229 13.91 1.21 -0.12
N ASN A 230 14.24 2.13 -1.02
CA ASN A 230 15.29 3.12 -0.85
C ASN A 230 14.83 4.25 0.10
N GLY A 231 15.77 4.84 0.86
CA GLY A 231 15.46 5.96 1.75
C GLY A 231 14.58 5.59 2.95
N GLU A 232 14.93 6.06 4.13
CA GLU A 232 14.14 5.82 5.33
C GLU A 232 12.89 6.72 5.35
N THR A 233 11.77 6.17 5.83
CA THR A 233 10.58 6.94 6.20
C THR A 233 10.09 6.50 7.57
N ALA A 234 9.53 7.43 8.34
CA ALA A 234 9.06 7.15 9.68
C ALA A 234 7.58 6.70 9.65
N PHE A 235 7.19 5.77 10.51
CA PHE A 235 5.83 5.23 10.56
C PHE A 235 5.41 4.93 11.99
N CYS A 236 4.15 5.24 12.33
CA CYS A 236 3.57 4.81 13.59
C CYS A 236 2.04 4.69 13.51
N ARG A 237 1.51 3.65 14.16
CA ARG A 237 0.09 3.52 14.48
C ARG A 237 -0.36 4.57 15.48
N LEU A 238 -1.64 4.95 15.41
CA LEU A 238 -2.35 5.77 16.37
C LEU A 238 -3.50 4.95 16.96
N PRO A 239 -3.24 4.13 18.00
CA PRO A 239 -4.27 3.44 18.76
C PRO A 239 -5.47 4.32 19.09
N LYS A 240 -6.68 3.77 18.95
CA LYS A 240 -7.99 4.43 19.18
C LYS A 240 -8.41 5.46 18.14
N ASP A 241 -7.51 5.90 17.26
CA ASP A 241 -7.87 6.76 16.15
C ASP A 241 -8.39 5.95 14.96
N ASN A 242 -9.38 6.51 14.27
CA ASN A 242 -9.83 6.06 12.96
C ASN A 242 -9.32 7.00 11.87
N HIS A 243 -9.67 6.70 10.62
CA HIS A 243 -9.25 7.45 9.45
C HIS A 243 -9.52 8.97 9.53
N SER A 244 -10.64 9.36 10.15
CA SER A 244 -11.02 10.76 10.33
C SER A 244 -10.30 11.41 11.51
N THR A 245 -10.33 10.77 12.67
CA THR A 245 -9.81 11.37 13.91
C THR A 245 -8.28 11.53 13.87
N ALA A 246 -7.57 10.61 13.20
CA ALA A 246 -6.13 10.74 12.91
C ALA A 246 -5.79 12.03 12.12
N ALA A 247 -6.72 12.50 11.27
CA ALA A 247 -6.61 13.74 10.51
C ALA A 247 -7.17 14.97 11.23
N ALA A 248 -7.40 14.87 12.55
CA ALA A 248 -8.05 15.86 13.39
C ALA A 248 -9.49 16.24 12.98
N LYS A 249 -10.17 15.37 12.21
CA LYS A 249 -11.61 15.46 11.94
C LYS A 249 -12.39 14.81 13.09
N ASP A 250 -13.71 14.92 13.06
CA ASP A 250 -14.63 14.22 13.98
C ASP A 250 -14.30 14.33 15.48
N GLY A 251 -13.85 15.53 15.89
CA GLY A 251 -13.51 15.83 17.28
C GLY A 251 -12.03 15.72 17.62
N GLY A 252 -11.17 15.49 16.63
CA GLY A 252 -9.72 15.47 16.81
C GLY A 252 -9.17 14.08 17.13
N PRO A 253 -7.84 13.94 17.22
CA PRO A 253 -7.21 12.67 17.55
C PRO A 253 -7.63 12.15 18.92
N ARG A 254 -7.82 10.84 19.03
CA ARG A 254 -8.19 10.10 20.25
C ARG A 254 -6.98 9.54 20.96
N ASN A 255 -5.91 9.27 20.24
CA ASN A 255 -4.64 8.89 20.82
C ASN A 255 -4.03 10.12 21.54
N PRO A 256 -3.69 10.01 22.85
CA PRO A 256 -3.12 11.13 23.59
C PRO A 256 -1.76 11.59 23.06
N LEU A 257 -1.01 10.72 22.38
CA LEU A 257 0.30 11.04 21.81
C LEU A 257 0.21 11.66 20.41
N ALA A 258 -0.95 11.63 19.73
CA ALA A 258 -1.06 12.10 18.34
C ALA A 258 -0.58 13.55 18.16
N ARG A 259 -0.88 14.44 19.10
CA ARG A 259 -0.43 15.83 19.07
C ARG A 259 1.10 15.95 19.10
N GLU A 260 1.76 15.18 19.97
CA GLU A 260 3.22 15.15 20.09
C GLU A 260 3.87 14.52 18.88
N LEU A 261 3.30 13.45 18.33
CA LEU A 261 3.79 12.79 17.13
C LEU A 261 3.70 13.69 15.88
N ILE A 262 2.59 14.43 15.72
CA ILE A 262 2.44 15.45 14.66
C ILE A 262 3.48 16.55 14.84
N LYS A 263 3.69 17.04 16.07
CA LYS A 263 4.72 18.04 16.37
C LYS A 263 6.11 17.53 16.02
N ALA A 264 6.45 16.31 16.41
CA ALA A 264 7.75 15.69 16.13
C ALA A 264 7.97 15.59 14.61
N ALA A 265 6.99 15.08 13.86
CA ALA A 265 7.04 14.98 12.40
C ALA A 265 7.27 16.33 11.70
N LEU A 266 6.67 17.41 12.20
CA LEU A 266 6.81 18.76 11.63
C LEU A 266 8.03 19.54 12.17
N SER A 267 8.72 19.00 13.18
CA SER A 267 9.89 19.65 13.80
C SER A 267 11.21 18.96 13.44
N VAL A 268 11.17 17.70 13.01
CA VAL A 268 12.35 16.86 12.76
C VAL A 268 13.33 17.52 11.79
N THR A 269 14.63 17.37 12.04
CA THR A 269 15.71 17.90 11.20
C THR A 269 16.43 16.75 10.51
N ASP A 270 17.29 17.05 9.54
CA ASP A 270 18.11 16.04 8.87
C ASP A 270 18.94 15.21 9.85
N ALA A 271 19.57 15.88 10.82
CA ALA A 271 20.41 15.23 11.82
C ALA A 271 19.60 14.32 12.77
N GLY A 272 18.33 14.67 13.05
CA GLY A 272 17.49 13.90 13.97
C GLY A 272 16.55 12.90 13.28
N PHE A 273 16.56 12.78 11.96
CA PHE A 273 15.53 12.01 11.25
C PHE A 273 15.65 10.50 11.46
N THR A 274 16.88 9.96 11.50
CA THR A 274 17.12 8.54 11.77
C THR A 274 16.68 8.16 13.19
N ASP A 275 16.95 9.01 14.18
CA ASP A 275 16.46 8.83 15.55
C ASP A 275 14.94 8.91 15.62
N HIS A 276 14.33 9.85 14.89
CA HIS A 276 12.87 9.96 14.78
C HIS A 276 12.24 8.69 14.20
N CYS A 277 12.83 8.12 13.14
CA CYS A 277 12.39 6.82 12.58
C CYS A 277 12.51 5.70 13.61
N THR A 278 13.64 5.62 14.33
CA THR A 278 13.89 4.60 15.36
C THR A 278 12.90 4.71 16.52
N ASN A 279 12.66 5.92 17.01
CA ASN A 279 11.72 6.19 18.11
C ASN A 279 10.29 5.83 17.72
N LEU A 280 9.86 6.18 16.50
CA LEU A 280 8.54 5.80 15.99
C LEU A 280 8.42 4.29 15.80
N ALA A 281 9.46 3.60 15.34
CA ALA A 281 9.46 2.14 15.23
C ALA A 281 9.31 1.46 16.60
N LEU A 282 10.02 1.93 17.64
CA LEU A 282 9.88 1.45 19.02
C LEU A 282 8.47 1.70 19.58
N GLN A 283 7.95 2.92 19.39
CA GLN A 283 6.59 3.29 19.79
C GLN A 283 5.55 2.43 19.07
N ASN A 284 5.71 2.22 17.76
CA ASN A 284 4.83 1.39 16.96
C ASN A 284 4.84 -0.06 17.47
N ALA A 285 6.01 -0.63 17.73
CA ALA A 285 6.14 -1.98 18.29
C ALA A 285 5.45 -2.11 19.66
N GLN A 286 5.53 -1.09 20.51
CA GLN A 286 4.78 -1.06 21.76
C GLN A 286 3.27 -1.04 21.52
N PHE A 287 2.78 -0.14 20.66
CA PHE A 287 1.36 -0.08 20.31
C PHE A 287 0.84 -1.41 19.74
N ARG A 288 1.59 -2.10 18.88
CA ARG A 288 1.16 -3.42 18.38
C ARG A 288 1.02 -4.44 19.49
N ARG A 289 1.96 -4.48 20.44
CA ARG A 289 1.87 -5.38 21.61
C ARG A 289 0.64 -5.10 22.45
N ASP A 290 0.30 -3.82 22.64
CA ASP A 290 -0.86 -3.42 23.44
C ASP A 290 -2.20 -3.72 22.75
N GLU A 291 -2.22 -3.82 21.41
CA GLU A 291 -3.43 -4.01 20.61
C GLU A 291 -3.59 -5.42 20.01
N VAL A 292 -2.59 -6.32 20.13
CA VAL A 292 -2.60 -7.65 19.47
C VAL A 292 -3.79 -8.55 19.86
N GLY A 293 -4.38 -8.31 21.03
CA GLY A 293 -5.47 -9.12 21.57
C GLY A 293 -6.82 -9.00 20.84
N LYS A 294 -6.95 -8.09 19.87
CA LYS A 294 -8.17 -7.96 19.05
C LYS A 294 -7.83 -8.13 17.57
N GLU A 295 -8.58 -8.98 16.88
CA GLU A 295 -8.38 -9.25 15.44
C GLU A 295 -8.36 -7.97 14.59
N SER A 296 -9.21 -7.00 14.92
CA SER A 296 -9.29 -5.73 14.20
C SER A 296 -8.03 -4.87 14.28
N THR A 297 -7.19 -5.08 15.30
CA THR A 297 -5.97 -4.30 15.55
C THR A 297 -4.69 -5.14 15.46
N GLN A 298 -4.79 -6.41 15.07
CA GLN A 298 -3.64 -7.26 14.79
C GLN A 298 -2.76 -6.70 13.65
N GLY A 299 -1.59 -7.30 13.48
CA GLY A 299 -0.64 -7.04 12.40
C GLY A 299 -1.02 -7.73 11.12
N TYR A 300 -1.33 -6.96 10.09
CA TYR A 300 -1.59 -7.48 8.75
C TYR A 300 -0.49 -7.02 7.79
N GLN A 301 -0.15 -7.84 6.81
CA GLN A 301 0.64 -7.46 5.64
C GLN A 301 -0.28 -7.38 4.43
N ASN A 302 -0.08 -6.37 3.60
CA ASN A 302 -0.65 -6.30 2.26
C ASN A 302 0.39 -6.85 1.28
N THR A 303 0.14 -8.01 0.66
CA THR A 303 1.04 -8.59 -0.34
C THR A 303 0.43 -8.38 -1.72
N VAL A 304 0.95 -7.42 -2.49
CA VAL A 304 0.51 -7.16 -3.86
C VAL A 304 1.35 -8.00 -4.81
N VAL A 305 0.72 -8.87 -5.59
CA VAL A 305 1.39 -9.72 -6.58
C VAL A 305 1.01 -9.25 -7.98
N TRP A 306 2.01 -8.99 -8.83
CA TRP A 306 1.84 -8.74 -10.25
C TRP A 306 2.48 -9.89 -11.03
N VAL A 307 1.65 -10.62 -11.80
CA VAL A 307 2.11 -11.76 -12.61
C VAL A 307 2.24 -11.38 -14.08
N SER A 308 3.43 -11.59 -14.64
CA SER A 308 3.70 -11.45 -16.08
C SER A 308 4.39 -12.70 -16.65
N ASP A 309 4.41 -12.86 -17.97
CA ASP A 309 5.19 -13.89 -18.64
C ASP A 309 6.59 -13.38 -19.05
N GLN A 310 7.43 -14.25 -19.65
CA GLN A 310 8.77 -13.87 -20.10
C GLN A 310 8.79 -12.82 -21.23
N TYR A 311 7.64 -12.50 -21.81
CA TYR A 311 7.47 -11.46 -22.82
C TYR A 311 6.91 -10.16 -22.21
N GLU A 312 6.89 -10.06 -20.88
CA GLU A 312 6.28 -8.97 -20.09
C GLU A 312 4.77 -8.82 -20.33
N ALA A 313 4.09 -9.84 -20.84
CA ALA A 313 2.64 -9.82 -20.98
C ALA A 313 1.96 -10.20 -19.66
N ASP A 314 0.91 -9.47 -19.30
CA ASP A 314 0.13 -9.72 -18.09
C ASP A 314 -0.55 -11.10 -18.08
N VAL A 315 -0.39 -11.85 -16.99
CA VAL A 315 -1.10 -13.11 -16.75
C VAL A 315 -2.36 -12.82 -15.94
N ARG A 316 -3.47 -12.60 -16.63
CA ARG A 316 -4.72 -12.10 -16.02
C ARG A 316 -5.51 -13.17 -15.25
N ASP A 317 -5.38 -14.44 -15.63
CA ASP A 317 -6.08 -15.56 -14.99
C ASP A 317 -5.09 -16.52 -14.34
N TYR A 318 -5.05 -16.50 -13.02
CA TYR A 318 -4.20 -17.33 -12.19
C TYR A 318 -4.81 -17.58 -10.81
N PHE A 319 -4.25 -18.51 -10.07
CA PHE A 319 -4.57 -18.81 -8.68
C PHE A 319 -3.29 -19.00 -7.89
N LEU A 320 -3.20 -18.38 -6.71
CA LEU A 320 -2.09 -18.55 -5.78
C LEU A 320 -2.56 -19.34 -4.58
N GLU A 321 -1.92 -20.48 -4.36
CA GLU A 321 -2.19 -21.37 -3.25
C GLU A 321 -1.21 -21.12 -2.12
N ALA A 322 -1.72 -21.02 -0.89
CA ALA A 322 -0.92 -20.96 0.33
C ALA A 322 -1.30 -22.14 1.22
N PHE A 323 -0.38 -23.07 1.45
CA PHE A 323 -0.71 -24.32 2.14
C PHE A 323 0.45 -24.84 2.98
N ALA A 324 0.16 -25.79 3.86
CA ALA A 324 1.17 -26.50 4.63
C ALA A 324 1.24 -27.96 4.20
N LYS A 325 2.41 -28.59 4.38
CA LYS A 325 2.60 -30.03 4.24
C LYS A 325 2.75 -30.70 5.60
N LEU A 326 2.37 -31.97 5.70
CA LEU A 326 2.60 -32.80 6.87
C LEU A 326 4.11 -32.92 7.17
N PRO A 327 4.53 -32.97 8.44
CA PRO A 327 5.92 -33.23 8.77
C PRO A 327 6.41 -34.54 8.14
N ASN A 328 7.56 -34.50 7.47
CA ASN A 328 8.20 -35.66 6.83
C ASN A 328 7.39 -36.35 5.72
N ALA A 329 6.38 -35.68 5.15
CA ALA A 329 5.64 -36.19 4.02
C ALA A 329 5.41 -35.11 2.95
N ASN A 330 5.50 -35.48 1.69
CA ASN A 330 5.22 -34.57 0.58
C ASN A 330 3.69 -34.51 0.28
N ARG A 331 2.90 -34.33 1.34
CA ARG A 331 1.43 -34.30 1.27
C ARG A 331 0.91 -33.13 2.10
N GLU A 332 -0.19 -32.55 1.64
CA GLU A 332 -0.89 -31.45 2.31
C GLU A 332 -1.30 -31.81 3.76
N ASP A 333 -1.06 -30.88 4.69
CA ASP A 333 -1.67 -30.88 6.02
C ASP A 333 -2.99 -30.10 5.96
N ARG A 334 -4.08 -30.79 5.61
CA ARG A 334 -5.41 -30.19 5.39
C ARG A 334 -5.90 -29.32 6.55
N ARG A 335 -5.60 -29.69 7.80
CA ARG A 335 -6.05 -28.94 8.96
C ARG A 335 -5.31 -27.60 9.05
N LEU A 336 -3.98 -27.64 8.95
CA LEU A 336 -3.18 -26.42 8.99
C LEU A 336 -3.42 -25.56 7.74
N THR A 337 -3.56 -26.15 6.56
CA THR A 337 -3.95 -25.44 5.33
C THR A 337 -5.30 -24.76 5.49
N GLY A 338 -6.29 -25.41 6.08
CA GLY A 338 -7.58 -24.77 6.38
C GLY A 338 -7.42 -23.52 7.23
N LEU A 339 -6.62 -23.58 8.30
CA LEU A 339 -6.32 -22.42 9.15
C LEU A 339 -5.51 -21.35 8.41
N ILE A 340 -4.60 -21.73 7.52
CA ILE A 340 -3.88 -20.77 6.67
C ILE A 340 -4.88 -20.02 5.78
N GLN A 341 -5.83 -20.71 5.18
CA GLN A 341 -6.80 -20.11 4.26
C GLN A 341 -7.84 -19.23 4.96
N THR A 342 -8.18 -19.50 6.22
CA THR A 342 -9.19 -18.73 6.96
C THR A 342 -8.59 -17.65 7.86
N ASP A 343 -7.49 -17.95 8.56
CA ASP A 343 -6.98 -17.11 9.64
C ASP A 343 -5.72 -16.35 9.23
N VAL A 344 -4.97 -16.86 8.26
CA VAL A 344 -3.70 -16.26 7.80
C VAL A 344 -3.93 -15.45 6.52
N LEU A 345 -4.35 -16.08 5.41
CA LEU A 345 -4.72 -15.41 4.17
C LEU A 345 -6.18 -14.93 4.23
N THR A 346 -6.42 -13.91 5.04
CA THR A 346 -7.77 -13.43 5.38
C THR A 346 -8.55 -12.76 4.25
N SER A 347 -7.88 -12.34 3.16
CA SER A 347 -8.55 -11.70 2.02
C SER A 347 -7.68 -11.73 0.77
N VAL A 348 -8.32 -11.89 -0.39
CA VAL A 348 -7.72 -11.69 -1.71
C VAL A 348 -8.58 -10.71 -2.48
N HIS A 349 -7.96 -9.68 -3.02
CA HIS A 349 -8.61 -8.67 -3.85
C HIS A 349 -7.96 -8.67 -5.24
N THR A 350 -8.75 -8.90 -6.28
CA THR A 350 -8.31 -8.80 -7.68
C THR A 350 -8.59 -7.40 -8.17
N ASN A 351 -7.58 -6.72 -8.71
CA ASN A 351 -7.79 -5.39 -9.27
C ASN A 351 -8.78 -5.45 -10.44
N HIS A 352 -9.71 -4.50 -10.52
CA HIS A 352 -10.81 -4.53 -11.49
C HIS A 352 -10.31 -4.33 -12.92
N ASP A 353 -9.38 -3.39 -13.14
CA ASP A 353 -8.90 -3.04 -14.48
C ASP A 353 -7.80 -3.99 -14.96
N ASN A 354 -6.90 -4.39 -14.05
CA ASN A 354 -5.83 -5.34 -14.32
C ASN A 354 -5.83 -6.55 -13.36
N PRO A 355 -6.55 -7.64 -13.69
CA PRO A 355 -6.62 -8.86 -12.89
C PRO A 355 -5.28 -9.61 -12.72
N ALA A 356 -4.24 -9.23 -13.47
CA ALA A 356 -2.88 -9.73 -13.28
C ALA A 356 -2.23 -9.21 -11.98
N VAL A 357 -2.81 -8.16 -11.38
CA VAL A 357 -2.38 -7.58 -10.11
C VAL A 357 -3.41 -7.89 -9.02
N ARG A 358 -2.97 -8.49 -7.92
CA ARG A 358 -3.85 -8.88 -6.81
C ARG A 358 -3.24 -8.55 -5.46
N SER A 359 -4.08 -8.16 -4.51
CA SER A 359 -3.72 -7.85 -3.14
C SER A 359 -4.14 -8.99 -2.22
N LEU A 360 -3.18 -9.65 -1.57
CA LEU A 360 -3.40 -10.72 -0.61
C LEU A 360 -3.13 -10.20 0.81
N LYS A 361 -4.15 -10.23 1.68
CA LYS A 361 -4.05 -9.74 3.06
C LYS A 361 -3.69 -10.88 4.01
N PHE A 362 -2.47 -10.83 4.56
CA PHE A 362 -1.96 -11.83 5.49
C PHE A 362 -2.02 -11.33 6.94
N ASN A 363 -2.67 -12.06 7.84
CA ASN A 363 -2.57 -11.84 9.27
C ASN A 363 -1.23 -12.40 9.77
N CYS A 364 -0.29 -11.51 10.06
CA CYS A 364 1.08 -11.86 10.44
C CYS A 364 1.16 -12.42 11.86
N ASP A 365 0.26 -12.02 12.76
CA ASP A 365 0.24 -12.55 14.12
C ASP A 365 -0.24 -14.02 14.10
N ARG A 366 -1.29 -14.33 13.32
CA ARG A 366 -1.74 -15.72 13.11
C ARG A 366 -0.70 -16.57 12.37
N LEU A 367 -0.02 -15.99 11.39
CA LEU A 367 1.09 -16.65 10.69
C LEU A 367 2.23 -16.99 11.65
N GLN A 368 2.59 -16.07 12.54
CA GLN A 368 3.60 -16.26 13.56
C GLN A 368 3.25 -17.44 14.48
N ASP A 369 2.02 -17.48 14.98
CA ASP A 369 1.55 -18.54 15.89
C ASP A 369 1.49 -19.92 15.21
N LEU A 370 0.85 -19.98 14.04
CA LEU A 370 0.53 -21.23 13.36
C LEU A 370 1.71 -21.84 12.61
N LEU A 371 2.67 -21.00 12.16
CA LEU A 371 3.77 -21.44 11.31
C LEU A 371 5.14 -21.22 11.96
N VAL A 372 5.47 -19.99 12.35
CA VAL A 372 6.83 -19.68 12.83
C VAL A 372 7.11 -20.35 14.17
N LEU A 373 6.25 -20.12 15.17
CA LEU A 373 6.41 -20.71 16.52
C LEU A 373 6.19 -22.23 16.51
N ALA A 374 5.34 -22.74 15.61
CA ALA A 374 5.11 -24.16 15.42
C ALA A 374 6.18 -24.84 14.53
N ASN A 375 7.19 -24.10 14.06
CA ASN A 375 8.26 -24.57 13.17
C ASN A 375 7.72 -25.28 11.90
N ARG A 376 6.70 -24.71 11.27
CA ARG A 376 6.07 -25.20 10.03
C ARG A 376 6.41 -24.29 8.86
N SER A 377 6.77 -24.88 7.72
CA SER A 377 6.95 -24.12 6.48
C SER A 377 5.60 -23.78 5.84
N LEU A 378 5.55 -22.61 5.18
CA LEU A 378 4.48 -22.27 4.24
C LEU A 378 4.92 -22.71 2.84
N TYR A 379 3.99 -23.22 2.05
CA TYR A 379 4.21 -23.51 0.64
C TYR A 379 3.32 -22.60 -0.20
N ILE A 380 3.91 -21.98 -1.21
CA ILE A 380 3.20 -21.17 -2.19
C ILE A 380 3.27 -21.86 -3.56
N ALA A 381 2.14 -22.05 -4.22
CA ALA A 381 2.08 -22.52 -5.61
C ALA A 381 1.25 -21.56 -6.47
N ILE A 382 1.47 -21.62 -7.79
CA ILE A 382 0.73 -20.83 -8.76
C ILE A 382 0.20 -21.72 -9.89
N THR A 383 -1.06 -21.51 -10.23
CA THR A 383 -1.72 -22.05 -11.42
C THR A 383 -2.11 -20.90 -12.32
N ALA A 384 -1.90 -20.98 -13.63
CA ALA A 384 -2.18 -19.91 -14.58
C ALA A 384 -2.83 -20.43 -15.87
N SER A 385 -3.66 -19.58 -16.49
CA SER A 385 -4.40 -19.87 -17.71
C SER A 385 -3.96 -18.97 -18.87
N PRO A 386 -3.89 -19.48 -20.12
CA PRO A 386 -4.28 -20.83 -20.51
C PRO A 386 -3.20 -21.88 -20.22
N GLU A 387 -3.61 -23.10 -19.84
CA GLU A 387 -2.69 -24.22 -19.64
C GLU A 387 -2.26 -24.81 -20.99
N ILE A 388 -0.97 -25.07 -21.17
CA ILE A 388 -0.43 -25.60 -22.44
C ILE A 388 -0.96 -27.01 -22.75
N ALA A 389 -1.21 -27.82 -21.72
CA ALA A 389 -1.79 -29.15 -21.88
C ALA A 389 -3.19 -29.09 -22.53
N ASP A 390 -3.95 -28.03 -22.23
CA ASP A 390 -5.30 -27.83 -22.74
C ASP A 390 -5.28 -27.23 -24.15
N THR A 391 -4.48 -26.18 -24.38
CA THR A 391 -4.44 -25.52 -25.69
C THR A 391 -3.68 -26.30 -26.75
N ARG A 392 -2.76 -27.19 -26.33
CA ARG A 392 -1.85 -27.98 -27.18
C ARG A 392 -0.99 -27.14 -28.15
N THR A 393 -0.92 -25.84 -27.93
CA THR A 393 -0.29 -24.86 -28.84
C THR A 393 0.62 -23.93 -28.07
N ALA A 394 0.06 -23.08 -27.21
CA ALA A 394 0.82 -22.20 -26.33
C ALA A 394 0.05 -21.95 -25.02
N GLY A 395 0.78 -21.85 -23.92
CA GLY A 395 0.18 -21.66 -22.59
C GLY A 395 1.23 -21.74 -21.49
N TYR A 396 0.78 -21.86 -20.26
CA TYR A 396 1.63 -22.09 -19.10
C TYR A 396 1.61 -23.58 -18.74
N SER A 397 2.68 -24.11 -18.18
CA SER A 397 2.69 -25.47 -17.59
C SER A 397 2.63 -25.27 -16.08
N THR A 398 1.43 -25.27 -15.49
CA THR A 398 1.24 -24.87 -14.09
C THR A 398 0.33 -25.79 -13.27
N VAL A 399 -0.34 -26.75 -13.93
CA VAL A 399 -1.37 -27.59 -13.27
C VAL A 399 -0.80 -28.91 -12.77
N SER A 400 0.21 -29.51 -13.41
CA SER A 400 0.77 -30.76 -12.89
C SER A 400 1.70 -30.53 -11.70
N TYR A 401 1.74 -31.52 -10.80
CA TYR A 401 2.53 -31.49 -9.56
C TYR A 401 4.04 -31.25 -9.77
N ASN A 402 4.54 -31.48 -10.99
CA ASN A 402 5.93 -31.29 -11.37
C ASN A 402 6.16 -30.13 -12.35
N ASP A 403 5.10 -29.41 -12.77
CA ASP A 403 5.20 -28.40 -13.83
C ASP A 403 5.68 -27.06 -13.27
N ILE A 404 5.10 -26.65 -12.13
CA ILE A 404 5.62 -25.60 -11.27
C ILE A 404 5.72 -26.17 -9.86
N GLY A 405 6.93 -26.15 -9.30
CA GLY A 405 7.14 -26.55 -7.91
C GLY A 405 6.46 -25.57 -6.95
N SER A 406 6.06 -26.04 -5.77
CA SER A 406 5.66 -25.12 -4.70
C SER A 406 6.91 -24.49 -4.08
N ILE A 407 6.94 -23.16 -3.94
CA ILE A 407 7.96 -22.48 -3.16
C ILE A 407 7.78 -22.84 -1.70
N GLN A 408 8.78 -23.50 -1.11
CA GLN A 408 8.85 -23.66 0.34
C GLN A 408 9.43 -22.37 0.94
N ILE A 409 8.68 -21.76 1.84
CA ILE A 409 9.15 -20.68 2.70
C ILE A 409 9.34 -21.26 4.09
N THR A 410 10.60 -21.37 4.51
CA THR A 410 10.95 -21.94 5.80
C THR A 410 10.51 -21.02 6.96
N PRO A 411 10.33 -21.54 8.18
CA PRO A 411 10.03 -20.72 9.35
C PRO A 411 10.99 -19.54 9.54
N SER A 412 12.28 -19.72 9.22
CA SER A 412 13.29 -18.67 9.32
C SER A 412 13.13 -17.55 8.28
N GLU A 413 12.54 -17.86 7.13
CA GLU A 413 12.28 -16.90 6.05
C GLU A 413 10.93 -16.20 6.22
N LEU A 414 9.95 -16.88 6.82
CA LEU A 414 8.60 -16.35 7.05
C LEU A 414 8.64 -14.99 7.77
N GLY A 415 9.42 -14.88 8.85
CA GLY A 415 9.55 -13.61 9.60
C GLY A 415 10.21 -12.47 8.83
N ARG A 416 10.90 -12.76 7.72
CA ARG A 416 11.48 -11.74 6.83
C ARG A 416 10.51 -11.30 5.73
N ILE A 417 9.73 -12.25 5.21
CA ILE A 417 8.79 -12.05 4.09
C ILE A 417 7.45 -11.49 4.57
N PHE A 418 6.98 -11.91 5.74
CA PHE A 418 5.71 -11.48 6.32
C PHE A 418 5.98 -10.58 7.52
N GLU A 419 6.04 -9.28 7.25
CA GLU A 419 6.18 -8.25 8.26
C GLU A 419 4.85 -7.51 8.44
N PRO A 420 4.36 -7.39 9.67
CA PRO A 420 3.12 -6.68 9.93
C PRO A 420 3.25 -5.19 9.58
N ASP A 421 2.12 -4.60 9.18
CA ASP A 421 1.99 -3.21 8.74
C ASP A 421 2.77 -2.85 7.50
N ARG A 422 3.29 -3.83 6.76
CA ARG A 422 4.04 -3.60 5.53
C ARG A 422 3.18 -3.88 4.30
N THR A 423 3.50 -3.19 3.21
CA THR A 423 3.15 -3.66 1.86
C THR A 423 4.34 -4.40 1.26
N LEU A 424 4.16 -5.66 0.88
CA LEU A 424 5.13 -6.43 0.09
C LEU A 424 4.65 -6.42 -1.37
N LEU A 425 5.46 -5.87 -2.27
CA LEU A 425 5.25 -5.98 -3.71
C LEU A 425 5.93 -7.27 -4.20
N VAL A 426 5.26 -8.05 -5.03
CA VAL A 426 5.76 -9.31 -5.57
C VAL A 426 5.69 -9.30 -7.08
N ARG A 427 6.83 -9.30 -7.77
CA ARG A 427 6.89 -9.53 -9.21
C ARG A 427 7.06 -11.01 -9.45
N LEU A 428 6.12 -11.62 -10.14
CA LEU A 428 6.17 -13.05 -10.46
C LEU A 428 6.21 -13.22 -11.98
N LYS A 429 7.30 -13.78 -12.50
CA LYS A 429 7.44 -14.08 -13.93
C LYS A 429 7.24 -15.55 -14.20
N LEU A 430 6.34 -15.87 -15.13
CA LEU A 430 6.04 -17.24 -15.57
C LEU A 430 6.63 -17.52 -16.95
N ARG A 431 7.01 -18.78 -17.19
CA ARG A 431 7.35 -19.25 -18.53
C ARG A 431 6.08 -19.59 -19.31
N ARG A 432 5.85 -18.89 -20.41
CA ARG A 432 4.88 -19.26 -21.44
C ARG A 432 5.54 -20.19 -22.46
N GLU A 433 5.04 -21.40 -22.54
CA GLU A 433 5.54 -22.46 -23.40
C GLU A 433 4.82 -22.51 -24.75
N GLN A 434 5.45 -23.18 -25.71
CA GLN A 434 4.91 -23.42 -27.05
C GLN A 434 5.21 -24.86 -27.48
N THR A 435 4.25 -25.52 -28.14
CA THR A 435 4.46 -26.86 -28.69
C THR A 435 5.16 -26.79 -30.05
N LYS A 436 5.84 -27.87 -30.45
CA LYS A 436 6.50 -27.99 -31.77
C LYS A 436 5.54 -27.83 -32.96
N GLY A 437 4.24 -28.00 -32.74
CA GLY A 437 3.20 -27.87 -33.77
C GLY A 437 2.77 -26.42 -34.05
N LEU A 438 3.19 -25.46 -33.21
CA LEU A 438 2.77 -24.06 -33.37
C LEU A 438 3.26 -23.45 -34.68
N VAL A 439 4.46 -23.80 -35.13
CA VAL A 439 5.02 -23.43 -36.43
C VAL A 439 5.75 -24.64 -37.02
N GLN A 440 5.45 -24.99 -38.27
CA GLN A 440 6.08 -26.11 -38.98
C GLN A 440 6.53 -25.66 -40.37
N PHE A 441 7.71 -26.10 -40.78
CA PHE A 441 8.21 -25.93 -42.15
C PHE A 441 8.11 -27.26 -42.88
N ASN A 442 7.29 -27.32 -43.93
CA ASN A 442 7.15 -28.50 -44.77
C ASN A 442 8.02 -28.36 -46.02
N LYS A 443 8.61 -29.46 -46.49
CA LYS A 443 9.31 -29.46 -47.79
C LYS A 443 8.28 -29.25 -48.90
N PRO A 444 8.59 -28.45 -49.94
CA PRO A 444 7.74 -28.40 -51.14
C PRO A 444 7.76 -29.79 -51.77
N THR A 445 6.56 -30.34 -51.98
CA THR A 445 6.32 -31.67 -52.57
C THR A 445 6.66 -31.69 -54.06
#